data_AF-A0A5D4NWL5-F1
#
_entry.id   AF-A0A5D4NWL5-F1
#
_cell.length_a   1.000
_cell.length_b   1.000
_cell.length_c   1.000
_cell.angle_alpha   90.00
_cell.angle_beta   90.00
_cell.angle_gamma   90.00
#
_symmetry.space_group_name_H-M   'P 1'
#
loop_
_entity.id
_entity.type
_entity.pdbx_description
1 polymer ?
#
loop_
_entity_poly.entity_id
_entity_poly.type
_entity_poly.pdbx_seq_one_letter_code
_entity_poly.pdbx_strand_id
1 'polypeptide(L)'
;MKNIILIVLFLFPLLIVGCNSPETMEDVFHDEMKNNKDVDEYKVVEKVQEDNIIIFTSHTEDDVYNNHHPKLAHFTKSDDKWLWKRTNVCPLDEWSGYLDGESHLWCGTLTEPRHEKVIVGDEETKMVEMDDGVKRVWYHFGKNTNVDIKVIVTNGTKEWLKEAEN
;
A
#
# COMPACT_ATOMS: atom_id res chain seq x y z
N MET A 1 -33.94 -34.61 -58.76
CA MET A 1 -34.27 -34.53 -57.33
C MET A 1 -32.94 -34.36 -56.59
N LYS A 2 -32.68 -33.17 -56.04
CA LYS A 2 -31.39 -32.80 -55.45
C LYS A 2 -31.63 -32.61 -53.94
N ASN A 3 -31.12 -33.54 -53.14
CA ASN A 3 -31.25 -33.46 -51.68
C ASN A 3 -30.27 -32.40 -51.16
N ILE A 4 -30.78 -31.35 -50.55
CA ILE A 4 -29.98 -30.33 -49.86
C ILE A 4 -29.88 -30.79 -48.40
N ILE A 5 -28.70 -31.24 -48.00
CA ILE A 5 -28.37 -31.50 -46.60
C ILE A 5 -27.98 -30.15 -45.99
N LEU A 6 -28.83 -29.62 -45.11
CA LEU A 6 -28.59 -28.39 -44.37
C LEU A 6 -27.81 -28.76 -43.08
N ILE A 7 -26.49 -28.67 -43.12
CA ILE A 7 -25.64 -28.79 -41.93
C ILE A 7 -25.68 -27.43 -41.21
N VAL A 8 -26.48 -27.35 -40.15
CA VAL A 8 -26.47 -26.21 -39.22
C VAL A 8 -25.25 -26.38 -38.31
N LEU A 9 -24.16 -25.74 -38.68
CA LEU A 9 -22.94 -25.64 -37.88
C LEU A 9 -23.22 -24.65 -36.73
N PHE A 10 -23.60 -25.16 -35.57
CA PHE A 10 -23.77 -24.36 -34.35
C PHE A 10 -22.37 -23.99 -33.82
N LEU A 11 -21.80 -22.91 -34.36
CA LEU A 11 -20.60 -22.25 -33.86
C LEU A 11 -20.93 -21.66 -32.48
N PHE A 12 -20.67 -22.42 -31.42
CA PHE A 12 -20.53 -21.86 -30.08
C PHE A 12 -19.30 -20.95 -30.09
N PRO A 13 -19.41 -19.63 -29.85
CA PRO A 13 -18.24 -18.85 -29.49
C PRO A 13 -17.80 -19.35 -28.11
N LEU A 14 -16.69 -20.08 -28.09
CA LEU A 14 -15.88 -20.25 -26.88
C LEU A 14 -15.52 -18.85 -26.41
N LEU A 15 -16.28 -18.32 -25.45
CA LEU A 15 -15.86 -17.21 -24.62
C LEU A 15 -14.69 -17.74 -23.78
N ILE A 16 -13.50 -17.70 -24.38
CA ILE A 16 -12.25 -17.77 -23.65
C ILE A 16 -12.20 -16.46 -22.89
N VAL A 17 -12.84 -16.42 -21.72
CA VAL A 17 -12.55 -15.39 -20.72
C VAL A 17 -11.11 -15.66 -20.33
N GLY A 18 -10.18 -15.03 -21.06
CA GLY A 18 -8.78 -15.02 -20.71
C GLY A 18 -8.71 -14.36 -19.35
N CYS A 19 -8.49 -15.18 -18.32
CA CYS A 19 -8.05 -14.72 -17.03
C CYS A 19 -6.61 -14.24 -17.27
N ASN A 20 -6.45 -13.01 -17.76
CA ASN A 20 -5.14 -12.38 -17.87
C ASN A 20 -4.61 -12.32 -16.45
N SER A 21 -3.57 -13.11 -16.18
CA SER A 21 -2.85 -13.02 -14.92
C SER A 21 -2.34 -11.58 -14.76
N PRO A 22 -2.45 -10.97 -13.55
CA PRO A 22 -1.95 -9.63 -13.30
C PRO A 22 -0.51 -9.46 -13.80
N GLU A 23 -0.27 -8.51 -14.71
CA GLU A 23 1.06 -8.27 -15.29
C GLU A 23 1.88 -7.31 -14.44
N THR A 24 1.21 -6.46 -13.66
CA THR A 24 1.82 -5.43 -12.83
C THR A 24 1.45 -5.54 -11.35
N MET A 25 2.24 -4.89 -10.50
CA MET A 25 1.93 -4.71 -9.07
C MET A 25 0.54 -4.08 -8.87
N GLU A 26 0.18 -3.13 -9.73
CA GLU A 26 -1.11 -2.43 -9.68
C GLU A 26 -2.28 -3.33 -10.08
N ASP A 27 -2.09 -4.22 -11.07
CA ASP A 27 -3.10 -5.20 -11.43
C ASP A 27 -3.41 -6.15 -10.27
N VAL A 28 -2.36 -6.63 -9.57
CA VAL A 28 -2.53 -7.46 -8.37
C VAL A 28 -3.28 -6.70 -7.30
N PHE A 29 -2.94 -5.43 -7.09
CA PHE A 29 -3.62 -4.60 -6.11
C PHE A 29 -5.11 -4.45 -6.41
N HIS A 30 -5.46 -4.08 -7.64
CA HIS A 30 -6.87 -3.89 -8.01
C HIS A 30 -7.67 -5.20 -7.98
N ASP A 31 -7.07 -6.34 -8.34
CA ASP A 31 -7.72 -7.63 -8.25
C ASP A 31 -8.02 -8.01 -6.79
N GLU A 32 -7.04 -7.88 -5.89
CA GLU A 32 -7.23 -8.13 -4.44
C GLU A 32 -8.31 -7.22 -3.85
N MET A 33 -8.27 -5.92 -4.15
CA MET A 33 -9.26 -4.97 -3.64
C MET A 33 -10.67 -5.23 -4.18
N LYS A 34 -10.80 -5.68 -5.44
CA LYS A 34 -12.09 -6.03 -6.05
C LYS A 34 -12.67 -7.33 -5.51
N ASN A 35 -11.81 -8.28 -5.14
CA ASN A 35 -12.21 -9.58 -4.61
C ASN A 35 -12.42 -9.55 -3.08
N ASN A 36 -11.97 -8.49 -2.40
CA ASN A 36 -12.20 -8.27 -0.98
C ASN A 36 -13.63 -7.73 -0.74
N LYS A 37 -14.47 -8.52 -0.09
CA LYS A 37 -15.88 -8.17 0.18
C LYS A 37 -16.06 -7.21 1.36
N ASP A 38 -15.03 -7.05 2.18
CA ASP A 38 -15.08 -6.20 3.36
C ASP A 38 -14.71 -4.75 3.03
N VAL A 39 -14.22 -4.49 1.80
CA VAL A 39 -13.86 -3.17 1.31
C VAL A 39 -14.93 -2.64 0.37
N ASP A 40 -15.56 -1.53 0.76
CA ASP A 40 -16.61 -0.87 -0.03
C ASP A 40 -16.01 0.03 -1.12
N GLU A 41 -14.99 0.80 -0.74
CA GLU A 41 -14.28 1.72 -1.63
C GLU A 41 -12.80 1.81 -1.27
N TYR A 42 -11.97 2.18 -2.24
CA TYR A 42 -10.57 2.44 -2.01
C TYR A 42 -10.04 3.52 -2.95
N LYS A 43 -8.96 4.17 -2.52
CA LYS A 43 -8.24 5.19 -3.29
C LYS A 43 -6.75 4.92 -3.22
N VAL A 44 -6.13 4.75 -4.37
CA VAL A 44 -4.66 4.75 -4.48
C VAL A 44 -4.16 6.17 -4.24
N VAL A 45 -3.20 6.30 -3.33
CA VAL A 45 -2.51 7.55 -3.00
C VAL A 45 -1.25 7.67 -3.84
N GLU A 46 -0.38 6.64 -3.80
CA GLU A 46 0.93 6.68 -4.45
C GLU A 46 1.43 5.26 -4.76
N LYS A 47 2.25 5.13 -5.79
CA LYS A 47 2.89 3.86 -6.19
C LYS A 47 4.40 4.02 -6.12
N VAL A 48 5.03 3.43 -5.11
CA VAL A 48 6.48 3.52 -4.93
C VAL A 48 7.15 2.28 -5.49
N GLN A 49 7.46 2.32 -6.79
CA GLN A 49 7.99 1.19 -7.58
C GLN A 49 9.30 0.63 -7.03
N GLU A 50 10.21 1.50 -6.61
CA GLU A 50 11.53 1.11 -6.07
C GLU A 50 11.44 0.26 -4.79
N ASP A 51 10.38 0.46 -4.00
CA ASP A 51 10.14 -0.27 -2.76
C ASP A 51 9.02 -1.32 -2.90
N ASN A 52 8.45 -1.47 -4.10
CA ASN A 52 7.30 -2.34 -4.37
C ASN A 52 6.13 -2.09 -3.40
N ILE A 53 5.78 -0.82 -3.18
CA ILE A 53 4.68 -0.41 -2.31
C ILE A 53 3.58 0.29 -3.12
N ILE A 54 2.33 0.02 -2.75
CA ILE A 54 1.18 0.88 -3.06
C ILE A 54 0.63 1.44 -1.75
N ILE A 55 0.58 2.77 -1.67
CA ILE A 55 -0.06 3.50 -0.58
C ILE A 55 -1.50 3.77 -0.99
N PHE A 56 -2.45 3.45 -0.11
CA PHE A 56 -3.87 3.61 -0.39
C PHE A 56 -4.67 3.91 0.87
N THR A 57 -5.89 4.41 0.69
CA THR A 57 -6.93 4.39 1.73
C THR A 57 -8.05 3.45 1.28
N SER A 58 -8.79 2.91 2.24
CA SER A 58 -9.92 2.03 1.96
C SER A 58 -10.98 2.21 3.03
N HIS A 59 -12.24 2.19 2.61
CA HIS A 59 -13.40 2.22 3.48
C HIS A 59 -13.92 0.80 3.68
N THR A 60 -14.29 0.51 4.91
CA THR A 60 -14.97 -0.70 5.34
C THR A 60 -16.06 -0.28 6.33
N GLU A 61 -17.27 -0.85 6.23
CA GLU A 61 -18.36 -0.51 7.16
C GLU A 61 -18.00 -0.80 8.62
N ASP A 62 -17.26 -1.90 8.86
CA ASP A 62 -16.97 -2.42 10.21
C ASP A 62 -15.72 -1.81 10.88
N ASP A 63 -14.84 -1.13 10.15
CA ASP A 63 -13.59 -0.53 10.68
C ASP A 63 -13.48 0.97 10.35
N VAL A 64 -14.45 1.73 10.88
CA VAL A 64 -14.55 3.19 10.71
C VAL A 64 -13.27 3.93 11.13
N TYR A 65 -12.57 3.43 12.15
CA TYR A 65 -11.33 4.05 12.65
C TYR A 65 -10.23 4.04 11.58
N ASN A 66 -10.01 2.90 10.92
CA ASN A 66 -8.96 2.78 9.91
C ASN A 66 -9.36 3.24 8.50
N ASN A 67 -10.59 3.68 8.28
CA ASN A 67 -11.07 4.09 6.95
C ASN A 67 -10.26 5.27 6.36
N HIS A 68 -9.79 6.17 7.22
CA HIS A 68 -9.03 7.35 6.82
C HIS A 68 -7.51 7.17 6.97
N HIS A 69 -7.07 6.02 7.49
CA HIS A 69 -5.66 5.74 7.71
C HIS A 69 -5.02 5.27 6.41
N PRO A 70 -3.86 5.85 6.02
CA PRO A 70 -3.10 5.30 4.92
C PRO A 70 -2.66 3.88 5.24
N LYS A 71 -2.75 3.04 4.23
CA LYS A 71 -2.35 1.64 4.24
C LYS A 71 -1.25 1.43 3.21
N LEU A 72 -0.24 0.64 3.56
CA LEU A 72 0.89 0.30 2.70
C LEU A 72 0.76 -1.16 2.31
N ALA A 73 0.36 -1.42 1.06
CA ALA A 73 0.42 -2.73 0.45
C ALA A 73 1.85 -2.99 -0.06
N HIS A 74 2.50 -4.03 0.44
CA HIS A 74 3.85 -4.42 0.00
C HIS A 74 3.80 -5.64 -0.90
N PHE A 75 4.56 -5.58 -1.99
CA PHE A 75 4.58 -6.58 -3.04
C PHE A 75 5.97 -7.17 -3.21
N THR A 76 6.02 -8.41 -3.68
CA THR A 76 7.26 -9.05 -4.12
C THR A 76 7.08 -9.60 -5.51
N LYS A 77 8.16 -9.62 -6.28
CA LYS A 77 8.21 -10.26 -7.59
C LYS A 77 8.96 -11.59 -7.50
N SER A 78 8.32 -12.69 -7.90
CA SER A 78 8.92 -14.04 -8.00
C SER A 78 8.53 -14.65 -9.34
N ASP A 79 9.49 -15.21 -10.08
CA ASP A 79 9.27 -15.83 -11.40
C ASP A 79 8.43 -14.95 -12.34
N ASP A 80 8.78 -13.66 -12.40
CA ASP A 80 8.08 -12.62 -13.15
C ASP A 80 6.63 -12.32 -12.75
N LYS A 81 6.15 -12.90 -11.65
CA LYS A 81 4.81 -12.64 -11.10
C LYS A 81 4.88 -11.74 -9.87
N TRP A 82 3.99 -10.76 -9.83
CA TRP A 82 3.76 -9.94 -8.66
C TRP A 82 2.87 -10.68 -7.65
N LEU A 83 3.19 -10.53 -6.37
CA LEU A 83 2.45 -11.13 -5.27
C LEU A 83 2.23 -10.06 -4.18
N TRP A 84 0.97 -9.86 -3.77
CA TRP A 84 0.64 -9.09 -2.58
C TRP A 84 1.12 -9.88 -1.36
N LYS A 85 2.06 -9.33 -0.59
CA LYS A 85 2.58 -10.01 0.59
C LYS A 85 1.84 -9.64 1.85
N ARG A 86 1.54 -8.35 2.03
CA ARG A 86 0.85 -7.85 3.22
C ARG A 86 0.39 -6.41 3.06
N THR A 87 -0.39 -5.98 4.03
CA THR A 87 -0.82 -4.59 4.22
C THR A 87 -0.47 -4.14 5.63
N ASN A 88 0.09 -2.94 5.76
CA ASN A 88 0.30 -2.29 7.04
C ASN A 88 -0.58 -1.04 7.13
N VAL A 89 -1.27 -0.85 8.25
CA VAL A 89 -1.98 0.40 8.54
C VAL A 89 -1.00 1.36 9.21
N CYS A 90 -1.00 2.61 8.77
CA CYS A 90 -0.19 3.68 9.34
C CYS A 90 -1.12 4.65 10.07
N PRO A 91 -1.23 4.55 11.41
CA PRO A 91 -2.15 5.37 12.19
C PRO A 91 -1.87 6.87 12.05
N LEU A 92 -2.90 7.69 12.33
CA LEU A 92 -2.78 9.14 12.22
C LEU A 92 -2.07 9.78 13.42
N ASP A 93 -2.14 9.14 14.57
CA ASP A 93 -1.69 9.59 15.89
C ASP A 93 -0.51 8.78 16.44
N GLU A 94 -0.23 7.62 15.86
CA GLU A 94 0.84 6.71 16.25
C GLU A 94 1.64 6.25 15.03
N TRP A 95 2.87 5.80 15.26
CA TRP A 95 3.65 5.09 14.26
C TRP A 95 3.54 3.59 14.51
N SER A 96 3.25 2.82 13.46
CA SER A 96 3.18 1.37 13.56
C SER A 96 4.51 0.74 13.15
N GLY A 97 4.84 -0.38 13.79
CA GLY A 97 6.06 -1.12 13.56
C GLY A 97 5.78 -2.62 13.65
N TYR A 98 5.56 -3.28 12.52
CA TYR A 98 5.69 -4.74 12.44
C TYR A 98 5.76 -5.22 11.00
N LEU A 99 6.78 -6.01 10.69
CA LEU A 99 6.88 -6.80 9.48
C LEU A 99 7.32 -8.21 9.86
N ASP A 100 6.54 -9.21 9.47
CA ASP A 100 7.03 -10.58 9.49
C ASP A 100 8.11 -10.73 8.40
N GLY A 101 9.33 -11.16 8.78
CA GLY A 101 10.53 -11.20 7.92
C GLY A 101 11.55 -10.09 8.19
N GLU A 102 12.79 -10.27 7.69
CA GLU A 102 14.06 -9.64 8.14
C GLU A 102 14.16 -8.10 8.27
N SER A 103 13.15 -7.30 7.87
CA SER A 103 13.15 -5.83 7.97
C SER A 103 11.83 -5.36 8.54
N HIS A 104 11.83 -4.49 9.57
CA HIS A 104 10.66 -3.78 10.11
C HIS A 104 10.30 -2.58 9.23
N LEU A 105 9.00 -2.24 9.15
CA LEU A 105 8.44 -1.09 8.45
C LEU A 105 7.89 -0.22 9.54
N TRP A 106 8.52 0.93 9.68
CA TRP A 106 8.00 2.03 10.44
C TRP A 106 7.15 2.86 9.51
N CYS A 107 5.94 3.21 9.92
CA CYS A 107 5.17 4.21 9.20
C CYS A 107 4.25 4.99 10.12
N GLY A 108 3.87 6.19 9.69
CA GLY A 108 2.94 7.05 10.38
C GLY A 108 2.52 8.21 9.49
N THR A 109 1.79 9.17 10.06
CA THR A 109 1.42 10.37 9.33
C THR A 109 1.82 11.65 10.05
N LEU A 110 1.95 12.73 9.29
CA LEU A 110 2.17 14.08 9.77
C LEU A 110 1.06 14.99 9.23
N THR A 111 0.41 15.71 10.13
CA THR A 111 -0.65 16.68 9.82
C THR A 111 -0.21 18.11 10.11
N GLU A 112 0.82 18.31 10.96
CA GLU A 112 1.30 19.65 11.30
C GLU A 112 2.20 20.19 10.18
N PRO A 113 1.90 21.35 9.58
CA PRO A 113 2.69 21.90 8.47
C PRO A 113 4.15 22.18 8.82
N ARG A 114 4.44 22.43 10.11
CA ARG A 114 5.80 22.71 10.61
C ARG A 114 6.71 21.49 10.63
N HIS A 115 6.16 20.27 10.56
CA HIS A 115 6.95 19.05 10.49
C HIS A 115 7.48 18.91 9.07
N GLU A 116 8.80 18.88 8.87
CA GLU A 116 9.39 18.86 7.53
C GLU A 116 9.91 17.50 7.13
N LYS A 117 10.47 16.74 8.07
CA LYS A 117 11.12 15.44 7.79
C LYS A 117 10.94 14.50 8.96
N VAL A 118 10.87 13.20 8.69
CA VAL A 118 11.03 12.17 9.73
C VAL A 118 12.37 11.47 9.52
N ILE A 119 13.05 11.19 10.62
CA ILE A 119 14.30 10.45 10.66
C ILE A 119 14.09 9.23 11.56
N VAL A 120 14.41 8.04 11.05
CA VAL A 120 14.38 6.78 11.81
C VAL A 120 15.83 6.32 12.00
N GLY A 121 16.29 6.30 13.25
CA GLY A 121 17.71 6.22 13.58
C GLY A 121 18.48 7.40 12.99
N ASP A 122 19.24 7.12 11.93
CA ASP A 122 20.05 8.09 11.20
C ASP A 122 19.60 8.27 9.73
N GLU A 123 18.50 7.63 9.32
CA GLU A 123 18.01 7.65 7.94
C GLU A 123 16.77 8.53 7.79
N GLU A 124 16.78 9.40 6.78
CA GLU A 124 15.60 10.17 6.38
C GLU A 124 14.57 9.25 5.73
N THR A 125 13.32 9.36 6.16
CA THR A 125 12.23 8.53 5.67
C THR A 125 11.69 9.06 4.34
N LYS A 126 10.98 8.19 3.62
CA LYS A 126 10.18 8.62 2.48
C LYS A 126 8.90 9.25 2.99
N MET A 127 8.53 10.40 2.43
CA MET A 127 7.27 11.08 2.71
C MET A 127 6.45 11.23 1.43
N VAL A 128 5.15 11.00 1.54
CA VAL A 128 4.20 11.09 0.43
C VAL A 128 3.05 11.99 0.86
N GLU A 129 2.73 12.97 0.02
CA GLU A 129 1.64 13.91 0.28
C GLU A 129 0.26 13.26 0.07
N MET A 130 -0.68 13.65 0.90
CA MET A 130 -2.08 13.22 0.92
C MET A 130 -2.97 14.42 1.19
N ASP A 131 -4.24 14.33 0.79
CA ASP A 131 -5.27 15.35 1.06
C ASP A 131 -4.76 16.79 0.75
N ASP A 132 -4.29 17.00 -0.49
CA ASP A 132 -3.76 18.27 -1.00
C ASP A 132 -2.60 18.87 -0.17
N GLY A 133 -1.77 18.01 0.44
CA GLY A 133 -0.59 18.39 1.21
C GLY A 133 -0.87 18.68 2.68
N VAL A 134 -2.13 18.60 3.12
CA VAL A 134 -2.50 18.73 4.54
C VAL A 134 -1.99 17.54 5.35
N LYS A 135 -1.97 16.35 4.73
CA LYS A 135 -1.47 15.13 5.36
C LYS A 135 -0.26 14.62 4.60
N ARG A 136 0.69 14.05 5.31
CA ARG A 136 1.83 13.35 4.72
C ARG A 136 1.99 12.00 5.41
N VAL A 137 2.04 10.93 4.64
CA VAL A 137 2.42 9.61 5.18
C VAL A 137 3.92 9.46 5.04
N TRP A 138 4.56 8.90 6.06
CA TRP A 138 5.98 8.59 6.02
C TRP A 138 6.20 7.12 6.31
N TYR A 139 7.28 6.56 5.75
CA TYR A 139 7.66 5.19 6.06
C TYR A 139 9.16 4.92 5.89
N HIS A 140 9.64 3.87 6.56
CA HIS A 140 11.02 3.43 6.54
C HIS A 140 11.15 1.92 6.78
N PHE A 141 11.95 1.25 5.96
CA PHE A 141 12.33 -0.14 6.18
C PHE A 141 13.66 -0.21 6.95
N GLY A 142 13.68 -0.86 8.11
CA GLY A 142 14.88 -1.03 8.91
C GLY A 142 14.87 -2.35 9.67
N LYS A 143 16.03 -3.00 9.82
CA LYS A 143 16.12 -4.27 10.59
C LYS A 143 16.05 -4.05 12.10
N ASN A 144 16.44 -2.87 12.58
CA ASN A 144 16.47 -2.54 13.99
C ASN A 144 15.12 -2.00 14.46
N THR A 145 14.56 -2.66 15.48
CA THR A 145 13.32 -2.22 16.14
C THR A 145 13.56 -1.22 17.27
N ASN A 146 14.76 -1.23 17.84
CA ASN A 146 15.13 -0.31 18.89
C ASN A 146 15.86 0.90 18.30
N VAL A 147 15.09 1.78 17.68
CA VAL A 147 15.57 3.01 17.04
C VAL A 147 14.82 4.23 17.57
N ASP A 148 15.52 5.36 17.56
CA ASP A 148 14.90 6.67 17.72
C ASP A 148 14.08 7.02 16.48
N ILE A 149 12.96 7.69 16.69
CA ILE A 149 12.16 8.27 15.60
C ILE A 149 11.95 9.74 15.95
N LYS A 150 12.48 10.62 15.10
CA LYS A 150 12.47 12.07 15.33
C LYS A 150 11.95 12.81 14.11
N VAL A 151 11.24 13.90 14.36
CA VAL A 151 10.79 14.85 13.34
C VAL A 151 11.70 16.05 13.35
N ILE A 152 12.16 16.47 12.17
CA ILE A 152 12.79 17.78 11.96
C ILE A 152 11.68 18.76 11.62
N VAL A 153 11.62 19.88 12.35
CA VAL A 153 10.62 20.92 12.13
C VAL A 153 11.24 22.13 11.44
N THR A 154 10.44 23.05 10.89
CA THR A 154 10.88 24.15 10.00
C THR A 154 12.00 25.05 10.53
N ASN A 155 12.15 25.18 11.86
CA ASN A 155 13.26 25.93 12.46
C ASN A 155 14.56 25.10 12.62
N GLY A 156 14.58 23.86 12.14
CA GLY A 156 15.69 22.90 12.26
C GLY A 156 15.76 22.15 13.59
N THR A 157 14.84 22.40 14.54
CA THR A 157 14.80 21.67 15.81
C THR A 157 14.23 20.25 15.64
N LYS A 158 14.49 19.40 16.62
CA LYS A 158 14.12 17.99 16.64
C LYS A 158 13.04 17.75 17.68
N GLU A 159 11.99 17.03 17.30
CA GLU A 159 10.96 16.51 18.19
C GLU A 159 10.99 14.99 18.16
N TRP A 160 11.01 14.35 19.33
CA TRP A 160 11.02 12.89 19.42
C TRP A 160 9.60 12.38 19.37
N LEU A 161 9.35 11.48 18.42
CA LEU A 161 8.15 10.63 18.42
C LEU A 161 8.43 9.41 19.29
N LYS A 162 9.57 8.75 19.05
CA LYS A 162 10.01 7.58 19.80
C LYS A 162 11.47 7.74 20.23
N GLU A 163 11.77 7.32 21.44
CA GLU A 163 13.14 7.09 21.90
C GLU A 163 13.46 5.58 21.88
N ALA A 164 14.71 5.24 21.58
CA ALA A 164 15.22 3.91 21.79
C ALA A 164 15.19 3.54 23.29
N GLU A 165 14.80 2.32 23.60
CA GLU A 165 14.86 1.78 24.95
C GLU A 165 16.31 1.57 25.35
N ASN A 166 16.65 1.96 26.58
CA ASN A 166 18.00 1.83 27.17
C ASN A 166 18.26 0.43 27.74
#